data_AF-A0A382UDY8-F1
#
_entry.id   AF-A0A382UDY8-F1
#
_cell.length_a   1.000
_cell.length_b   1.000
_cell.length_c   1.000
_cell.angle_alpha   90.00
_cell.angle_beta   90.00
_cell.angle_gamma   90.00
#
_symmetry.space_group_name_H-M   'P 1'
#
loop_
_entity.id
_entity.type
_entity.pdbx_description
1 polymer ?
#
loop_
_entity_poly.entity_id
_entity_poly.type
_entity_poly.pdbx_seq_one_letter_code
_entity_poly.pdbx_strand_id
1 'polypeptide(L)'
;FIVFPAVRHPADHSSGNYLHNDYLQFWLETGFIGLCLMMFIMVSISMLFLSVLKYKNIILHDRLEIIGLISGLFAVAIHSIVDFNFYIISILIIMGFMCARIQEISGHYFPGLIRVFTPANKLSKKIFILVAGVIPVIILSYSLPVAIAEFYRGKASEYLENVQIKKAQLTLERAARWNPGSISIRFQQFSLYRNILEINKSNASPSLRKDLFAKALLILNKIESINPLMGAVHENRGHLLIENADIVIGDGEEKAILEFKKALQLNPRLYRSRVALARFLEQRGELNEAVLL
;
A
#
# COMPACT_ATOMS: atom_id res chain seq x y z
N PHE A 1 -0.03 -10.60 3.04
CA PHE A 1 -0.53 -10.00 1.79
C PHE A 1 0.20 -10.49 0.54
N ILE A 2 1.52 -10.33 0.41
CA ILE A 2 2.24 -10.62 -0.85
C ILE A 2 2.17 -12.11 -1.26
N VAL A 3 2.36 -13.04 -0.32
CA VAL A 3 2.34 -14.50 -0.57
C VAL A 3 0.92 -15.08 -0.45
N PHE A 4 0.04 -14.40 0.28
CA PHE A 4 -1.27 -14.91 0.66
C PHE A 4 -2.15 -15.35 -0.53
N PRO A 5 -2.22 -14.61 -1.66
CA PRO A 5 -3.00 -15.02 -2.81
C PRO A 5 -2.73 -16.46 -3.30
N ALA A 6 -1.48 -16.92 -3.22
CA ALA A 6 -1.08 -18.25 -3.70
C ALA A 6 -1.63 -19.39 -2.83
N VAL A 7 -1.77 -19.16 -1.52
CA VAL A 7 -2.15 -20.18 -0.52
C VAL A 7 -3.56 -19.94 0.05
N ARG A 8 -4.30 -19.01 -0.54
CA ARG A 8 -5.58 -18.56 -0.04
C ARG A 8 -6.64 -19.67 -0.16
N HIS A 9 -7.37 -19.90 0.93
CA HIS A 9 -8.47 -20.87 0.94
C HIS A 9 -9.56 -20.51 -0.09
N PRO A 10 -10.09 -21.46 -0.89
CA PRO A 10 -11.09 -21.17 -1.92
C PRO A 10 -12.38 -20.50 -1.42
N ALA A 11 -12.80 -20.80 -0.18
CA ALA A 11 -14.00 -20.19 0.43
C ALA A 11 -13.77 -18.83 1.10
N ASP A 12 -12.53 -18.35 1.20
CA ASP A 12 -12.27 -17.03 1.78
C ASP A 12 -12.69 -15.94 0.77
N HIS A 13 -13.54 -14.97 1.14
CA HIS A 13 -13.96 -13.89 0.22
C HIS A 13 -13.36 -12.51 0.50
N SER A 14 -12.46 -12.38 1.47
CA SER A 14 -11.70 -11.14 1.75
C SER A 14 -10.94 -10.57 0.54
N SER A 15 -10.42 -9.35 0.62
CA SER A 15 -9.44 -8.89 -0.37
C SER A 15 -8.03 -9.46 -0.08
N GLY A 16 -7.79 -9.92 1.15
CA GLY A 16 -6.50 -10.38 1.64
C GLY A 16 -5.46 -9.27 1.82
N ASN A 17 -5.87 -8.00 1.72
CA ASN A 17 -4.98 -6.83 1.65
C ASN A 17 -4.20 -6.56 2.94
N TYR A 18 -4.83 -6.82 4.09
CA TYR A 18 -4.26 -6.58 5.41
C TYR A 18 -4.41 -7.84 6.26
N LEU A 19 -3.56 -7.98 7.25
CA LEU A 19 -3.82 -8.88 8.37
C LEU A 19 -4.91 -8.26 9.23
N HIS A 20 -5.90 -9.05 9.60
CA HIS A 20 -6.91 -8.69 10.61
C HIS A 20 -6.30 -8.74 12.02
N ASN A 21 -5.16 -8.07 12.19
CA ASN A 21 -4.40 -7.93 13.42
C ASN A 21 -3.38 -6.80 13.22
N ASP A 22 -3.64 -5.63 13.81
CA ASP A 22 -2.78 -4.46 13.68
C ASP A 22 -1.35 -4.73 14.16
N TYR A 23 -1.17 -5.51 15.23
CA TYR A 23 0.15 -5.76 15.81
C TYR A 23 1.06 -6.54 14.85
N LEU A 24 0.51 -7.59 14.24
CA LEU A 24 1.21 -8.38 13.23
C LEU A 24 1.41 -7.57 11.95
N GLN A 25 0.43 -6.75 11.55
CA GLN A 25 0.55 -5.87 10.40
C GLN A 25 1.68 -4.86 10.60
N PHE A 26 1.71 -4.15 11.74
CA PHE A 26 2.78 -3.22 12.10
C PHE A 26 4.14 -3.90 12.13
N TRP A 27 4.22 -5.10 12.72
CA TRP A 27 5.48 -5.85 12.75
C TRP A 27 6.01 -6.16 11.35
N LEU A 28 5.13 -6.56 10.42
CA LEU A 28 5.54 -6.84 9.05
C LEU A 28 5.91 -5.60 8.24
N GLU A 29 5.22 -4.48 8.45
CA GLU A 29 5.45 -3.25 7.69
C GLU A 29 6.65 -2.44 8.20
N THR A 30 6.79 -2.34 9.52
CA THR A 30 7.78 -1.48 10.18
C THR A 30 8.92 -2.25 10.83
N GLY A 31 8.86 -3.58 10.77
CA GLY A 31 9.81 -4.46 11.41
C GLY A 31 9.67 -4.47 12.94
N PHE A 32 10.62 -5.14 13.59
CA PHE A 32 10.65 -5.25 15.04
C PHE A 32 10.75 -3.88 15.74
N ILE A 33 11.45 -2.92 15.14
CA ILE A 33 11.65 -1.57 15.71
C ILE A 33 10.32 -0.85 15.86
N GLY A 34 9.48 -0.82 14.81
CA GLY A 34 8.20 -0.13 14.88
C GLY A 34 7.21 -0.82 15.82
N LEU A 35 7.20 -2.16 15.86
CA LEU A 35 6.45 -2.91 16.86
C LEU A 35 6.86 -2.52 18.29
N CYS A 36 8.17 -2.47 18.58
CA CYS A 36 8.67 -2.07 19.89
C CYS A 36 8.26 -0.65 20.27
N LEU A 37 8.32 0.30 19.34
CA LEU A 37 7.88 1.68 19.57
C LEU A 37 6.39 1.76 19.89
N MET A 38 5.55 1.04 19.15
CA MET A 38 4.11 0.97 19.42
C MET A 38 3.84 0.37 20.81
N MET A 39 4.47 -0.76 21.13
CA MET A 39 4.32 -1.39 22.46
C MET A 39 4.81 -0.47 23.58
N PHE A 40 5.90 0.27 23.36
CA PHE A 40 6.41 1.24 24.32
C PHE A 40 5.39 2.37 24.60
N ILE A 41 4.73 2.89 23.57
CA ILE A 41 3.67 3.91 23.73
C ILE A 41 2.49 3.33 24.54
N MET A 42 2.03 2.12 24.18
CA MET A 42 0.91 1.48 24.89
C MET A 42 1.22 1.20 26.35
N VAL A 43 2.42 0.70 26.64
CA VAL A 43 2.89 0.46 28.02
C VAL A 43 3.01 1.79 28.76
N SER A 44 3.51 2.85 28.12
CA SER A 44 3.60 4.19 28.74
C SER A 44 2.22 4.75 29.12
N ILE A 45 1.23 4.64 28.23
CA ILE A 45 -0.16 5.05 28.50
C ILE A 45 -0.76 4.20 29.62
N SER A 46 -0.50 2.88 29.62
CA SER A 46 -0.98 1.97 30.67
C SER A 46 -0.34 2.27 32.03
N MET A 47 0.95 2.61 32.07
CA MET A 47 1.63 3.01 33.29
C MET A 47 1.11 4.35 33.82
N LEU A 48 0.85 5.31 32.93
CA LEU A 48 0.19 6.58 33.28
C LEU A 48 -1.18 6.31 33.92
N PHE A 49 -1.99 5.47 33.29
CA PHE A 49 -3.30 5.07 33.81
C PHE A 49 -3.22 4.51 35.23
N LEU A 50 -2.38 3.51 35.44
CA LEU A 50 -2.23 2.84 36.74
C LEU A 50 -1.72 3.81 37.81
N SER A 51 -0.87 4.76 37.43
CA SER A 51 -0.36 5.79 38.34
C SER A 51 -1.48 6.72 38.79
N VAL A 52 -2.33 7.15 37.86
CA VAL A 52 -3.48 8.03 38.13
C VAL A 52 -4.50 7.33 39.02
N LEU A 53 -4.90 6.09 38.71
CA LEU A 53 -5.89 5.36 39.52
C LEU A 53 -5.45 5.08 40.96
N LYS A 54 -4.15 4.96 41.22
CA LYS A 54 -3.61 4.73 42.56
C LYS A 54 -3.65 5.97 43.45
N TYR A 55 -3.85 7.15 42.88
CA TYR A 55 -3.89 8.40 43.66
C TYR A 55 -5.28 8.60 44.26
N LYS A 56 -5.31 8.72 45.60
CA LYS A 56 -6.55 8.71 46.38
C LYS A 56 -7.31 10.05 46.35
N ASN A 57 -6.63 11.15 46.03
CA ASN A 57 -7.18 12.51 46.14
C ASN A 57 -7.61 13.10 44.78
N ILE A 58 -8.12 12.27 43.87
CA ILE A 58 -8.71 12.73 42.59
C ILE A 58 -10.17 13.06 42.80
N ILE A 59 -10.63 14.18 42.24
CA ILE A 59 -12.05 14.55 42.23
C ILE A 59 -12.84 13.47 41.46
N LEU A 60 -14.03 13.11 41.95
CA LEU A 60 -14.84 12.02 41.38
C LEU A 60 -15.10 12.20 39.88
N HIS A 61 -15.42 13.41 39.45
CA HIS A 61 -15.65 13.75 38.04
C HIS A 61 -14.45 13.36 37.17
N ASP A 62 -13.26 13.88 37.49
CA ASP A 62 -12.03 13.62 36.75
C ASP A 62 -11.65 12.15 36.76
N ARG A 63 -11.89 11.46 37.89
CA ARG A 63 -11.65 10.03 38.00
C ARG A 63 -12.53 9.24 37.04
N LEU A 64 -13.82 9.55 36.96
CA LEU A 64 -14.75 8.89 36.04
C LEU A 64 -14.41 9.21 34.58
N GLU A 65 -14.06 10.45 34.27
CA GLU A 65 -13.66 10.87 32.93
C GLU A 65 -12.42 10.10 32.45
N ILE A 66 -11.36 10.05 33.28
CA ILE A 66 -10.14 9.30 32.96
C ILE A 66 -10.42 7.80 32.78
N ILE A 67 -11.24 7.19 33.64
CA ILE A 67 -11.62 5.77 33.51
C ILE A 67 -12.33 5.54 32.17
N GLY A 68 -13.27 6.40 31.79
CA GLY A 68 -14.00 6.31 30.53
C GLY A 68 -13.07 6.42 29.31
N LEU A 69 -12.20 7.44 29.30
CA LEU A 69 -11.25 7.66 28.21
C LEU A 69 -10.27 6.47 28.07
N ILE A 70 -9.74 5.98 29.17
CA ILE A 70 -8.77 4.88 29.12
C ILE A 70 -9.43 3.56 28.75
N SER A 71 -10.66 3.32 29.23
CA SER A 71 -11.44 2.17 28.79
C SER A 71 -11.68 2.17 27.28
N GLY A 72 -11.96 3.34 26.68
CA GLY A 72 -12.08 3.48 25.23
C GLY A 72 -10.77 3.21 24.49
N LEU A 73 -9.63 3.70 25.01
CA LEU A 73 -8.30 3.40 24.44
C LEU A 73 -7.99 1.89 24.50
N PHE A 74 -8.28 1.23 25.62
CA PHE A 74 -8.13 -0.22 25.76
C PHE A 74 -9.07 -0.99 24.85
N ALA A 75 -10.32 -0.54 24.68
CA ALA A 75 -11.26 -1.18 23.77
C ALA A 75 -10.73 -1.18 22.34
N VAL A 76 -10.21 -0.05 21.84
CA VAL A 76 -9.56 0.02 20.52
C VAL A 76 -8.34 -0.88 20.47
N ALA A 77 -7.44 -0.81 21.46
CA ALA A 77 -6.22 -1.60 21.48
C ALA A 77 -6.48 -3.12 21.48
N ILE A 78 -7.49 -3.59 22.22
CA ILE A 78 -7.89 -5.00 22.26
C ILE A 78 -8.57 -5.38 20.94
N HIS A 79 -9.46 -4.54 20.41
CA HIS A 79 -10.15 -4.83 19.16
C HIS A 79 -9.18 -4.91 17.96
N SER A 80 -8.08 -4.14 18.00
CA SER A 80 -6.96 -4.22 17.06
C SER A 80 -6.20 -5.55 17.05
N ILE A 81 -6.49 -6.49 17.96
CA ILE A 81 -5.98 -7.87 17.87
C ILE A 81 -6.67 -8.64 16.73
N VAL A 82 -7.91 -8.29 16.40
CA VAL A 82 -8.74 -8.97 15.39
C VAL A 82 -9.15 -8.06 14.24
N ASP A 83 -8.72 -6.79 14.25
CA ASP A 83 -9.07 -5.80 13.24
C ASP A 83 -7.97 -4.74 13.04
N PHE A 84 -8.18 -3.78 12.13
CA PHE A 84 -7.19 -2.80 11.66
C PHE A 84 -7.44 -1.35 12.09
N ASN A 85 -7.92 -1.13 13.33
CA ASN A 85 -8.32 0.20 13.81
C ASN A 85 -7.20 1.25 13.74
N PHE A 86 -5.93 0.85 13.89
CA PHE A 86 -4.80 1.79 13.82
C PHE A 86 -4.49 2.29 12.40
N TYR A 87 -5.09 1.72 11.36
CA TYR A 87 -4.99 2.23 9.99
C TYR A 87 -6.10 3.23 9.65
N ILE A 88 -7.04 3.45 10.57
CA ILE A 88 -8.16 4.38 10.36
C ILE A 88 -7.82 5.73 11.00
N ILE A 89 -7.53 6.73 10.16
CA ILE A 89 -7.09 8.07 10.58
C ILE A 89 -8.06 8.72 11.57
N SER A 90 -9.37 8.57 11.37
CA SER A 90 -10.38 9.14 12.28
C SER A 90 -10.31 8.54 13.70
N ILE A 91 -10.05 7.23 13.82
CA ILE A 91 -9.85 6.57 15.11
C ILE A 91 -8.58 7.12 15.78
N LEU A 92 -7.48 7.22 15.03
CA LEU A 92 -6.21 7.75 15.54
C LEU A 92 -6.34 9.19 16.07
N ILE A 93 -7.09 10.05 15.36
CA ILE A 93 -7.35 11.43 15.81
C ILE A 93 -8.10 11.44 17.14
N ILE A 94 -9.16 10.63 17.26
CA ILE A 94 -9.94 10.53 18.51
C ILE A 94 -9.05 10.01 19.64
N MET A 95 -8.28 8.95 19.42
CA MET A 95 -7.33 8.43 20.41
C MET A 95 -6.32 9.50 20.84
N GLY A 96 -5.82 10.30 19.89
CA GLY A 96 -4.94 11.43 20.18
C GLY A 96 -5.58 12.46 21.10
N PHE A 97 -6.82 12.85 20.85
CA PHE A 97 -7.57 13.74 21.74
C PHE A 97 -7.84 13.13 23.11
N MET A 98 -8.16 11.83 23.18
CA MET A 98 -8.32 11.13 24.45
C MET A 98 -7.02 11.14 25.27
N CYS A 99 -5.89 10.84 24.64
CA CYS A 99 -4.56 10.92 25.25
C CYS A 99 -4.24 12.34 25.74
N ALA A 100 -4.52 13.37 24.92
CA ALA A 100 -4.31 14.76 25.30
C ALA A 100 -5.15 15.17 26.52
N ARG A 101 -6.41 14.74 26.58
CA ARG A 101 -7.31 15.01 27.71
C ARG A 101 -6.89 14.27 28.98
N ILE A 102 -6.49 13.01 28.86
CA ILE A 102 -5.92 12.25 29.98
C ILE A 102 -4.67 12.96 30.52
N GLN A 103 -3.80 13.42 29.62
CA GLN A 103 -2.59 14.15 29.99
C GLN A 103 -2.91 15.47 30.70
N GLU A 104 -3.88 16.24 30.21
CA GLU A 104 -4.34 17.50 30.83
C GLU A 104 -4.79 17.28 32.29
N ILE A 105 -5.70 16.32 32.50
CA ILE A 105 -6.21 16.00 33.84
C ILE A 105 -5.08 15.45 34.72
N SER A 106 -4.24 14.56 34.20
CA SER A 106 -3.10 14.00 34.95
C SER A 106 -2.10 15.08 35.36
N GLY A 107 -1.91 16.12 34.55
CA GLY A 107 -1.04 17.24 34.85
C GLY A 107 -1.46 18.05 36.08
N HIS A 108 -2.76 18.16 36.32
CA HIS A 108 -3.30 18.85 37.49
C HIS A 108 -2.95 18.13 38.80
N TYR A 109 -2.99 16.79 38.81
CA TYR A 109 -2.74 15.98 40.02
C TYR A 109 -1.28 15.54 40.17
N PHE A 110 -0.55 15.42 39.07
CA PHE A 110 0.84 14.98 39.04
C PHE A 110 1.72 15.97 38.27
N PRO A 111 1.93 17.19 38.80
CA PRO A 111 2.72 18.21 38.11
C PRO A 111 4.17 17.76 37.83
N GLY A 112 4.72 16.85 38.64
CA GLY A 112 6.05 16.26 38.41
C GLY A 112 6.12 15.23 37.27
N LEU A 113 4.97 14.71 36.82
CA LEU A 113 4.88 13.76 35.72
C LEU A 113 4.97 14.49 34.36
N ILE A 114 4.41 15.70 34.30
CA ILE A 114 4.58 16.59 33.15
C ILE A 114 5.87 17.38 33.33
N ARG A 115 6.94 16.85 32.75
CA ARG A 115 8.17 17.63 32.61
C ARG A 115 8.02 18.58 31.43
N VAL A 116 8.03 19.88 31.71
CA VAL A 116 8.17 20.89 30.65
C VAL A 116 9.55 20.70 30.03
N PHE A 117 9.59 20.09 28.85
CA PHE A 117 10.79 20.04 28.04
C PHE A 117 10.82 21.30 27.19
N THR A 118 11.55 22.31 27.65
CA THR A 118 11.94 23.45 26.82
C THR A 118 13.23 23.08 26.09
N PRO A 119 13.18 22.72 24.79
CA PRO A 119 14.35 22.24 24.07
C PRO A 119 15.49 23.27 24.13
N ALA A 120 15.16 24.56 24.05
CA ALA A 120 16.11 25.66 24.11
C ALA A 120 16.95 25.73 25.41
N ASN A 121 16.46 25.17 26.51
CA ASN A 121 17.16 25.22 27.81
C ASN A 121 18.08 24.01 28.03
N LYS A 122 17.90 22.92 27.26
CA LYS A 122 18.64 21.66 27.45
C LYS A 122 19.46 21.24 26.23
N LEU A 123 19.11 21.74 25.05
CA LEU A 123 19.84 21.53 23.80
C LEU A 123 20.59 22.80 23.44
N SER A 124 21.82 22.66 22.97
CA SER A 124 22.51 23.80 22.38
C SER A 124 21.72 24.31 21.17
N LYS A 125 21.78 25.62 20.91
CA LYS A 125 21.15 26.26 19.75
C LYS A 125 21.45 25.51 18.43
N LYS A 126 22.68 24.98 18.29
CA LYS A 126 23.11 24.20 17.13
C LYS A 126 22.35 22.88 17.01
N ILE A 127 22.24 22.11 18.09
CA ILE A 127 21.52 20.83 18.09
C ILE A 127 20.02 21.07 17.88
N PHE A 128 19.45 22.11 18.50
CA PHE A 128 18.04 22.45 18.29
C PHE A 128 17.74 22.78 16.83
N ILE A 129 18.53 23.65 16.19
CA ILE A 129 18.39 23.98 14.76
C ILE A 129 18.56 22.72 13.90
N LEU A 130 19.52 21.86 14.23
CA LEU A 130 19.74 20.60 13.53
C LEU A 130 18.50 19.70 13.62
N VAL A 131 17.99 19.42 14.83
CA VAL A 131 16.84 18.54 15.04
C VAL A 131 15.57 19.10 14.40
N ALA A 132 15.29 20.39 14.61
CA ALA A 132 14.12 21.07 14.06
C ALA A 132 14.17 21.22 12.53
N GLY A 133 15.36 21.25 11.92
CA GLY A 133 15.51 21.26 10.47
C GLY A 133 15.52 19.86 9.86
N VAL A 134 16.31 18.95 10.42
CA VAL A 134 16.58 17.63 9.83
C VAL A 134 15.38 16.69 9.95
N ILE A 135 14.70 16.64 11.10
CA ILE A 135 13.58 15.70 11.28
C ILE A 135 12.43 16.02 10.30
N PRO A 136 11.95 17.27 10.18
CA PRO A 136 10.93 17.60 9.19
C PRO A 136 11.41 17.34 7.76
N VAL A 137 12.68 17.63 7.43
CA VAL A 137 13.23 17.34 6.11
C VAL A 137 13.21 15.83 5.82
N ILE A 138 13.55 14.98 6.78
CA ILE A 138 13.47 13.51 6.60
C ILE A 138 12.01 13.09 6.36
N ILE A 139 11.07 13.54 7.20
CA ILE A 139 9.65 13.19 7.06
C ILE A 139 9.10 13.68 5.72
N LEU A 140 9.37 14.93 5.36
CA LEU A 140 8.92 15.53 4.10
C LEU A 140 9.60 14.92 2.89
N SER A 141 10.86 14.46 3.01
CA SER A 141 11.58 13.81 1.90
C SER A 141 10.90 12.52 1.43
N TYR A 142 10.13 11.87 2.30
CA TYR A 142 9.31 10.71 1.93
C TYR A 142 7.90 11.14 1.49
N SER A 143 7.20 11.93 2.29
CA SER A 143 5.78 12.24 2.04
C SER A 143 5.56 13.18 0.85
N LEU A 144 6.46 14.14 0.62
CA LEU A 144 6.28 15.15 -0.42
C LEU A 144 6.41 14.55 -1.83
N PRO A 145 7.42 13.71 -2.16
CA PRO A 145 7.47 13.04 -3.46
C PRO A 145 6.25 12.15 -3.72
N VAL A 146 5.75 11.43 -2.71
CA VAL A 146 4.55 10.60 -2.81
C VAL A 146 3.32 11.45 -3.14
N ALA A 147 3.12 12.56 -2.41
CA ALA A 147 2.01 13.49 -2.66
C ALA A 147 2.08 14.13 -4.05
N ILE A 148 3.25 14.58 -4.48
CA ILE A 148 3.47 15.15 -5.81
C ILE A 148 3.20 14.10 -6.90
N ALA A 149 3.64 12.86 -6.70
CA ALA A 149 3.39 11.77 -7.64
C ALA A 149 1.90 11.47 -7.78
N GLU A 150 1.15 11.41 -6.68
CA GLU A 150 -0.30 11.19 -6.69
C GLU A 150 -1.06 12.36 -7.36
N PHE A 151 -0.64 13.61 -7.12
CA PHE A 151 -1.18 14.75 -7.83
C PHE A 151 -1.01 14.62 -9.35
N TYR A 152 0.19 14.27 -9.82
CA TYR A 152 0.42 14.06 -11.25
C TYR A 152 -0.33 12.83 -11.80
N ARG A 153 -0.50 11.76 -11.02
CA ARG A 153 -1.30 10.59 -11.41
C ARG A 153 -2.77 10.97 -11.60
N GLY A 154 -3.34 11.75 -10.68
CA GLY A 154 -4.70 12.29 -10.80
C GLY A 154 -4.85 13.14 -12.05
N LYS A 155 -3.95 14.11 -12.25
CA LYS A 155 -3.95 14.97 -13.45
C LYS A 155 -3.77 14.21 -14.75
N ALA A 156 -2.99 13.14 -14.76
CA ALA A 156 -2.88 12.27 -15.93
C ALA A 156 -4.19 11.55 -16.25
N SER A 157 -4.93 11.14 -15.21
CA SER A 157 -6.25 10.51 -15.37
C SER A 157 -7.25 11.49 -16.00
N GLU A 158 -7.27 12.75 -15.55
CA GLU A 158 -8.06 13.82 -16.19
C GLU A 158 -7.69 14.02 -17.67
N TYR A 159 -6.40 13.96 -18.02
CA TYR A 159 -5.99 14.03 -19.42
C TYR A 159 -6.46 12.82 -20.24
N LEU A 160 -6.51 11.63 -19.65
CA LEU A 160 -7.03 10.44 -20.33
C LEU A 160 -8.54 10.52 -20.58
N GLU A 161 -9.30 11.01 -19.59
CA GLU A 161 -10.75 11.26 -19.73
C GLU A 161 -11.04 12.26 -20.86
N ASN A 162 -10.17 13.26 -21.04
CA ASN A 162 -10.25 14.24 -22.12
C ASN A 162 -9.55 13.79 -23.42
N VAL A 163 -9.16 12.52 -23.54
CA VAL A 163 -8.50 11.92 -24.73
C VAL A 163 -7.16 12.59 -25.11
N GLN A 164 -6.52 13.30 -24.17
CA GLN A 164 -5.25 14.00 -24.35
C GLN A 164 -4.05 13.06 -24.07
N ILE A 165 -3.94 11.98 -24.86
CA ILE A 165 -3.02 10.85 -24.65
C ILE A 165 -1.56 11.28 -24.44
N LYS A 166 -1.02 12.16 -25.29
CA LYS A 166 0.37 12.60 -25.20
C LYS A 166 0.65 13.37 -23.90
N LYS A 167 -0.29 14.20 -23.44
CA LYS A 167 -0.16 14.93 -22.17
C LYS A 167 -0.27 13.98 -20.99
N ALA A 168 -1.20 13.02 -21.04
CA ALA A 168 -1.32 11.98 -20.03
C ALA A 168 -0.01 11.18 -19.89
N GLN A 169 0.59 10.74 -21.00
CA GLN A 169 1.86 10.02 -20.99
C GLN A 169 2.98 10.81 -20.29
N LEU A 170 3.23 12.05 -20.73
CA LEU A 170 4.26 12.92 -20.14
C LEU A 170 4.02 13.20 -18.65
N THR A 171 2.74 13.28 -18.26
CA THR A 171 2.35 13.52 -16.86
C THR A 171 2.56 12.26 -16.00
N LEU A 172 2.26 11.07 -16.52
CA LEU A 172 2.56 9.80 -15.85
C LEU A 172 4.06 9.55 -15.72
N GLU A 173 4.85 9.87 -16.75
CA GLU A 173 6.32 9.82 -16.65
C GLU A 173 6.83 10.72 -15.54
N ARG A 174 6.25 11.92 -15.38
CA ARG A 174 6.58 12.83 -14.28
C ARG A 174 6.17 12.25 -12.92
N ALA A 175 4.98 11.66 -12.81
CA ALA A 175 4.54 10.98 -11.59
C ALA A 175 5.52 9.86 -11.19
N ALA A 176 5.92 9.03 -12.16
CA ALA A 176 6.86 7.93 -11.93
C ALA A 176 8.27 8.38 -11.54
N ARG A 177 8.71 9.59 -11.93
CA ARG A 177 9.98 10.17 -11.46
C ARG A 177 9.92 10.57 -10.00
N TRP A 178 8.78 11.07 -9.53
CA TRP A 178 8.58 11.45 -8.13
C TRP A 178 8.35 10.25 -7.21
N ASN A 179 7.66 9.21 -7.70
CA ASN A 179 7.50 7.95 -6.96
C ASN A 179 7.78 6.74 -7.86
N PRO A 180 9.06 6.38 -8.06
CA PRO A 180 9.43 5.23 -8.88
C PRO A 180 9.00 3.89 -8.26
N GLY A 181 8.72 3.82 -6.97
CA GLY A 181 8.23 2.60 -6.32
C GLY A 181 6.74 2.33 -6.52
N SER A 182 5.97 3.27 -7.08
CA SER A 182 4.51 3.13 -7.16
C SER A 182 4.08 2.13 -8.24
N ILE A 183 3.63 0.96 -7.79
CA ILE A 183 3.00 -0.05 -8.64
C ILE A 183 1.76 0.52 -9.35
N SER A 184 0.95 1.34 -8.67
CA SER A 184 -0.26 1.95 -9.23
C SER A 184 0.05 2.86 -10.43
N ILE A 185 1.04 3.76 -10.30
CA ILE A 185 1.48 4.62 -11.41
C ILE A 185 1.98 3.78 -12.58
N ARG A 186 2.77 2.74 -12.30
CA ARG A 186 3.31 1.85 -13.33
C ARG A 186 2.21 1.06 -14.06
N PHE A 187 1.21 0.54 -13.35
CA PHE A 187 0.07 -0.10 -14.01
C PHE A 187 -0.69 0.88 -14.89
N GLN A 188 -0.88 2.14 -14.47
CA GLN A 188 -1.50 3.14 -15.36
C GLN A 188 -0.66 3.40 -16.62
N GLN A 189 0.67 3.45 -16.50
CA GLN A 189 1.56 3.55 -17.67
C GLN A 189 1.41 2.34 -18.59
N PHE A 190 1.42 1.13 -18.02
CA PHE A 190 1.21 -0.10 -18.79
C PHE A 190 -0.14 -0.09 -19.53
N SER A 191 -1.23 0.20 -18.82
CA SER A 191 -2.57 0.29 -19.40
C SER A 191 -2.63 1.33 -20.52
N LEU A 192 -1.96 2.48 -20.36
CA LEU A 192 -1.88 3.48 -21.42
C LEU A 192 -1.21 2.92 -22.69
N TYR A 193 -0.05 2.27 -22.57
CA TYR A 193 0.63 1.70 -23.74
C TYR A 193 -0.17 0.55 -24.38
N ARG A 194 -0.79 -0.31 -23.57
CA ARG A 194 -1.67 -1.39 -24.07
C ARG A 194 -2.88 -0.82 -24.82
N ASN A 195 -3.53 0.22 -24.30
CA ASN A 195 -4.66 0.87 -24.97
C ASN A 195 -4.22 1.55 -26.28
N ILE A 196 -3.05 2.21 -26.30
CA ILE A 196 -2.50 2.80 -27.53
C ILE A 196 -2.23 1.71 -28.57
N LEU A 197 -1.69 0.55 -28.18
CA LEU A 197 -1.50 -0.60 -29.08
C LEU A 197 -2.83 -1.11 -29.64
N GLU A 198 -3.86 -1.23 -28.79
CA GLU A 198 -5.18 -1.70 -29.18
C GLU A 198 -5.88 -0.75 -30.16
N ILE A 199 -5.81 0.57 -29.91
CA ILE A 199 -6.39 1.59 -30.80
C ILE A 199 -5.66 1.63 -32.15
N ASN A 200 -4.33 1.51 -32.12
CA ASN A 200 -3.50 1.70 -33.32
C ASN A 200 -3.23 0.42 -34.12
N LYS A 201 -3.79 -0.74 -33.73
CA LYS A 201 -3.59 -2.09 -34.33
C LYS A 201 -3.00 -2.11 -35.74
N SER A 202 -3.80 -2.26 -36.79
CA SER A 202 -3.29 -2.37 -38.16
C SER A 202 -3.06 -1.00 -38.82
N ASN A 203 -3.37 0.09 -38.11
CA ASN A 203 -3.33 1.45 -38.64
C ASN A 203 -1.96 2.14 -38.45
N ALA A 204 -1.17 1.70 -37.47
CA ALA A 204 0.17 2.23 -37.22
C ALA A 204 1.27 1.38 -37.85
N SER A 205 2.43 2.03 -38.10
CA SER A 205 3.63 1.34 -38.56
C SER A 205 4.03 0.21 -37.60
N PRO A 206 4.44 -0.98 -38.12
CA PRO A 206 4.95 -2.08 -37.30
C PRO A 206 6.09 -1.67 -36.36
N SER A 207 6.94 -0.72 -36.77
CA SER A 207 8.04 -0.20 -35.94
C SER A 207 7.53 0.49 -34.68
N LEU A 208 6.54 1.39 -34.82
CA LEU A 208 5.93 2.10 -33.69
C LEU A 208 5.25 1.12 -32.73
N ARG A 209 4.55 0.12 -33.25
CA ARG A 209 3.90 -0.89 -32.42
C ARG A 209 4.91 -1.75 -31.66
N LYS A 210 6.02 -2.15 -32.29
CA LYS A 210 7.11 -2.86 -31.59
C LYS A 210 7.72 -2.02 -30.46
N ASP A 211 7.91 -0.71 -30.66
CA ASP A 211 8.39 0.19 -29.61
C ASP A 211 7.40 0.30 -28.43
N LEU A 212 6.10 0.50 -28.72
CA LEU A 212 5.07 0.56 -27.69
C LEU A 212 4.93 -0.76 -26.91
N PHE A 213 5.01 -1.89 -27.62
CA PHE A 213 5.01 -3.23 -27.03
C PHE A 213 6.21 -3.44 -26.10
N ALA A 214 7.42 -3.05 -26.54
CA ALA A 214 8.62 -3.11 -25.71
C ALA A 214 8.50 -2.23 -24.45
N LYS A 215 7.92 -1.03 -24.57
CA LYS A 215 7.66 -0.13 -23.43
C LYS A 215 6.69 -0.75 -22.43
N ALA A 216 5.60 -1.36 -22.90
CA ALA A 216 4.64 -2.04 -22.04
C ALA A 216 5.29 -3.20 -21.27
N LEU A 217 6.10 -4.04 -21.94
CA LEU A 217 6.86 -5.12 -21.30
C LEU A 217 7.87 -4.58 -20.27
N LEU A 218 8.61 -3.54 -20.61
CA LEU A 218 9.56 -2.91 -19.69
C LEU A 218 8.88 -2.44 -18.40
N ILE A 219 7.66 -1.90 -18.51
CA ILE A 219 6.90 -1.46 -17.34
C ILE A 219 6.46 -2.65 -16.50
N LEU A 220 5.98 -3.74 -17.11
CA LEU A 220 5.66 -4.97 -16.39
C LEU A 220 6.88 -5.51 -15.63
N ASN A 221 8.07 -5.51 -16.26
CA ASN A 221 9.31 -5.92 -15.59
C ASN A 221 9.67 -5.02 -14.40
N LYS A 222 9.40 -3.70 -14.50
CA LYS A 222 9.59 -2.79 -13.37
C LYS A 222 8.61 -3.06 -12.23
N ILE A 223 7.37 -3.44 -12.53
CA ILE A 223 6.40 -3.85 -11.51
C ILE A 223 6.85 -5.15 -10.85
N GLU A 224 7.28 -6.13 -11.64
CA GLU A 224 7.82 -7.40 -11.15
C GLU A 224 9.02 -7.20 -10.24
N SER A 225 9.94 -6.28 -10.57
CA SER A 225 11.09 -5.98 -9.71
C SER A 225 10.71 -5.37 -8.36
N ILE A 226 9.54 -4.72 -8.27
CA ILE A 226 9.03 -4.17 -7.01
C ILE A 226 8.28 -5.24 -6.22
N ASN A 227 7.47 -6.06 -6.91
CA ASN A 227 6.75 -7.18 -6.30
C ASN A 227 6.80 -8.43 -7.21
N PRO A 228 7.79 -9.33 -6.99
CA PRO A 228 7.95 -10.54 -7.81
C PRO A 228 6.82 -11.57 -7.66
N LEU A 229 5.98 -11.42 -6.65
CA LEU A 229 4.89 -12.37 -6.35
C LEU A 229 3.53 -11.87 -6.84
N MET A 230 3.51 -10.78 -7.60
CA MET A 230 2.28 -10.22 -8.14
C MET A 230 1.84 -10.97 -9.40
N GLY A 231 0.94 -11.96 -9.24
CA GLY A 231 0.40 -12.75 -10.36
C GLY A 231 -0.23 -11.91 -11.48
N ALA A 232 -0.76 -10.71 -11.16
CA ALA A 232 -1.31 -9.79 -12.15
C ALA A 232 -0.28 -9.32 -13.20
N VAL A 233 1.02 -9.31 -12.88
CA VAL A 233 2.07 -8.96 -13.87
C VAL A 233 2.10 -10.01 -14.97
N HIS A 234 2.14 -11.29 -14.58
CA HIS A 234 2.16 -12.42 -15.50
C HIS A 234 0.86 -12.52 -16.32
N GLU A 235 -0.30 -12.31 -15.69
CA GLU A 235 -1.60 -12.23 -16.39
C GLU A 235 -1.56 -11.16 -17.51
N ASN A 236 -1.11 -9.95 -17.17
CA ASN A 236 -1.06 -8.85 -18.13
C ASN A 236 -0.01 -9.07 -19.22
N ARG A 237 1.11 -9.73 -18.90
CA ARG A 237 2.13 -10.11 -19.90
C ARG A 237 1.59 -11.14 -20.89
N GLY A 238 0.91 -12.17 -20.39
CA GLY A 238 0.25 -13.18 -21.23
C GLY A 238 -0.77 -12.55 -22.18
N HIS A 239 -1.64 -11.68 -21.67
CA HIS A 239 -2.60 -10.97 -22.53
C HIS A 239 -1.92 -10.06 -23.56
N LEU A 240 -0.89 -9.32 -23.16
CA LEU A 240 -0.15 -8.43 -24.06
C LEU A 240 0.46 -9.22 -25.24
N LEU A 241 1.00 -10.42 -24.98
CA LEU A 241 1.57 -11.31 -25.99
C LEU A 241 0.53 -11.75 -27.01
N ILE A 242 -0.65 -12.20 -26.56
CA ILE A 242 -1.72 -12.68 -27.46
C ILE A 242 -2.28 -11.54 -28.30
N GLU A 243 -2.58 -10.41 -27.67
CA GLU A 243 -3.23 -9.26 -28.32
C GLU A 243 -2.37 -8.63 -29.41
N ASN A 244 -1.07 -8.96 -29.43
CA ASN A 244 -0.07 -8.43 -30.35
C ASN A 244 0.70 -9.57 -31.04
N ALA A 245 0.09 -10.75 -31.21
CA ALA A 245 0.74 -11.92 -31.80
C ALA A 245 1.34 -11.65 -33.20
N ASP A 246 0.78 -10.68 -33.94
CA ASP A 246 1.25 -10.26 -35.27
C ASP A 246 2.62 -9.56 -35.27
N ILE A 247 3.05 -9.00 -34.13
CA ILE A 247 4.35 -8.33 -33.97
C ILE A 247 5.30 -9.05 -33.00
N VAL A 248 4.81 -10.05 -32.28
CA VAL A 248 5.62 -10.91 -31.40
C VAL A 248 6.47 -11.84 -32.26
N ILE A 249 7.77 -11.96 -31.91
CA ILE A 249 8.71 -12.81 -32.63
C ILE A 249 8.84 -14.16 -31.89
N GLY A 250 8.80 -15.24 -32.67
CA GLY A 250 8.92 -16.61 -32.18
C GLY A 250 7.62 -17.13 -31.57
N ASP A 251 7.74 -18.05 -30.63
CA ASP A 251 6.60 -18.74 -30.03
C ASP A 251 5.89 -17.87 -28.97
N GLY A 252 5.10 -16.91 -29.45
CA GLY A 252 4.34 -15.99 -28.60
C GLY A 252 3.23 -16.69 -27.81
N GLU A 253 2.67 -17.75 -28.36
CA GLU A 253 1.61 -18.53 -27.74
C GLU A 253 2.13 -19.32 -26.54
N GLU A 254 3.20 -20.11 -26.69
CA GLU A 254 3.79 -20.86 -25.58
C GLU A 254 4.27 -19.93 -24.46
N LYS A 255 4.84 -18.77 -24.82
CA LYS A 255 5.22 -17.74 -23.84
C LYS A 255 4.00 -17.25 -23.06
N ALA A 256 2.88 -16.98 -23.74
CA ALA A 256 1.66 -16.54 -23.07
C ALA A 256 1.11 -17.62 -22.12
N ILE A 257 1.08 -18.89 -22.56
CA ILE A 257 0.67 -20.03 -21.73
C ILE A 257 1.52 -20.13 -20.46
N LEU A 258 2.84 -20.02 -20.58
CA LEU A 258 3.76 -20.05 -19.44
C LEU A 258 3.47 -18.90 -18.45
N GLU A 259 3.21 -17.70 -18.97
CA GLU A 259 2.85 -16.53 -18.16
C GLU A 259 1.51 -16.76 -17.43
N PHE A 260 0.47 -17.31 -18.08
CA PHE A 260 -0.79 -17.62 -17.38
C PHE A 260 -0.62 -18.71 -16.32
N LYS A 261 0.13 -19.77 -16.61
CA LYS A 261 0.47 -20.81 -15.62
C LYS A 261 1.17 -20.17 -14.40
N LYS A 262 2.11 -19.25 -14.64
CA LYS A 262 2.79 -18.53 -13.55
C LYS A 262 1.86 -17.60 -12.79
N ALA A 263 0.96 -16.90 -13.49
CA ALA A 263 -0.05 -16.04 -12.89
C ALA A 263 -0.95 -16.85 -11.92
N LEU A 264 -1.43 -18.01 -12.35
CA LEU A 264 -2.27 -18.91 -11.55
C LEU A 264 -1.51 -19.58 -10.40
N GLN A 265 -0.21 -19.84 -10.54
CA GLN A 265 0.63 -20.29 -9.44
C GLN A 265 0.71 -19.24 -8.32
N LEU A 266 0.83 -17.96 -8.69
CA LEU A 266 0.96 -16.86 -7.73
C LEU A 266 -0.38 -16.38 -7.19
N ASN A 267 -1.44 -16.46 -7.99
CA ASN A 267 -2.79 -16.14 -7.58
C ASN A 267 -3.79 -16.99 -8.38
N PRO A 268 -4.24 -18.11 -7.80
CA PRO A 268 -5.17 -19.01 -8.46
C PRO A 268 -6.48 -18.33 -8.88
N ARG A 269 -6.89 -17.22 -8.28
CA ARG A 269 -8.19 -16.57 -8.57
C ARG A 269 -8.18 -15.60 -9.74
N LEU A 270 -7.08 -15.51 -10.48
CA LEU A 270 -6.98 -14.69 -11.67
C LEU A 270 -7.85 -15.25 -12.80
N TYR A 271 -9.13 -14.87 -12.80
CA TYR A 271 -10.14 -15.37 -13.73
C TYR A 271 -9.75 -15.18 -15.20
N ARG A 272 -9.16 -14.02 -15.55
CA ARG A 272 -8.78 -13.75 -16.94
C ARG A 272 -7.67 -14.70 -17.41
N SER A 273 -6.71 -14.99 -16.53
CA SER A 273 -5.67 -16.01 -16.77
C SER A 273 -6.26 -17.41 -16.92
N ARG A 274 -7.22 -17.81 -16.06
CA ARG A 274 -7.90 -19.12 -16.17
C ARG A 274 -8.60 -19.27 -17.51
N VAL A 275 -9.41 -18.29 -17.88
CA VAL A 275 -10.16 -18.31 -19.15
C VAL A 275 -9.22 -18.32 -20.35
N ALA A 276 -8.14 -17.53 -20.32
CA ALA A 276 -7.15 -17.52 -21.39
C ALA A 276 -6.47 -18.88 -21.55
N LEU A 277 -6.05 -19.49 -20.44
CA LEU A 277 -5.40 -20.80 -20.45
C LEU A 277 -6.36 -21.91 -20.88
N ALA A 278 -7.60 -21.92 -20.39
CA ALA A 278 -8.62 -22.90 -20.77
C ALA A 278 -8.90 -22.86 -22.29
N ARG A 279 -8.95 -21.67 -22.90
CA ARG A 279 -9.12 -21.53 -24.35
C ARG A 279 -7.96 -22.12 -25.15
N PHE A 280 -6.72 -21.99 -24.68
CA PHE A 280 -5.58 -22.62 -25.35
C PHE A 280 -5.62 -24.14 -25.24
N LEU A 281 -5.93 -24.67 -24.05
CA LEU A 281 -6.06 -26.10 -23.84
C LEU A 281 -7.18 -26.69 -24.71
N GLU A 282 -8.32 -25.99 -24.81
CA GLU A 282 -9.42 -26.37 -25.71
C GLU A 282 -8.98 -26.40 -27.18
N GLN A 283 -8.26 -25.37 -27.64
CA GLN A 283 -7.73 -25.32 -29.02
C GLN A 283 -6.73 -26.45 -29.31
N ARG A 284 -6.03 -26.95 -28.29
CA ARG A 284 -5.10 -28.08 -28.39
C ARG A 284 -5.77 -29.45 -28.23
N GLY A 285 -7.07 -29.49 -27.95
CA GLY A 285 -7.81 -30.72 -27.66
C GLY A 285 -7.56 -31.29 -26.26
N GLU A 286 -6.90 -30.54 -25.38
CA GLU A 286 -6.55 -30.92 -24.00
C GLU A 286 -7.72 -30.63 -23.03
N LEU A 287 -8.92 -31.12 -23.38
CA LEU A 287 -10.17 -30.79 -22.68
C LEU A 287 -10.19 -31.20 -21.20
N ASN A 288 -9.52 -32.31 -20.86
CA ASN A 288 -9.42 -32.77 -19.48
C ASN A 288 -8.65 -31.78 -18.60
N GLU A 289 -7.58 -31.17 -19.11
CA GLU A 289 -6.84 -30.15 -18.39
C GLU A 289 -7.61 -28.82 -18.31
N ALA A 290 -8.34 -28.47 -19.37
CA ALA A 290 -9.15 -27.27 -19.42
C ALA A 290 -10.26 -27.23 -18.34
N VAL A 291 -10.90 -28.38 -18.07
CA VAL A 291 -11.96 -28.51 -17.05
C VAL A 291 -11.43 -28.41 -15.62
N LEU A 292 -10.15 -28.71 -15.40
CA LEU A 292 -9.53 -28.69 -14.07
C LEU A 292 -9.07 -27.29 -13.63
N LEU A 293 -9.13 -26.28 -14.50
CA LEU A 293 -8.73 -24.90 -14.22
C LEU A 293 -9.78 -24.11 -13.44
#